data_AF-A0A9W8UNJ8-F1
#
_entry.id   AF-A0A9W8UNJ8-F1
#
_cell.length_a   1.000
_cell.length_b   1.000
_cell.length_c   1.000
_cell.angle_alpha   90.00
_cell.angle_beta   90.00
_cell.angle_gamma   90.00
#
_symmetry.space_group_name_H-M   'P 1'
#
loop_
_entity.id
_entity.type
_entity.pdbx_description
1 polymer ?
#
loop_
_entity_poly.entity_id
_entity_poly.type
_entity_poly.pdbx_seq_one_letter_code
_entity_poly.pdbx_strand_id
1 'polypeptide(L)'
;MKNLNPEPTEDIPKQHTPITQPKMSDLEDDGILNIEVSDAEDTPAEKKAKRTGQSEAEFQAVRATYVTKVQNGNIYQQIKLPLQPGASKMDIQELLHAVEELYFFRRYEEAIDFTAQILQGDSKAALDSDSVQLLEKYEAKCKVKQDALNTPTQV
;
A
#
# COMPACT_ATOMS: atom_id res chain seq x y z
N MET A 1 -64.26 35.93 24.86
CA MET A 1 -65.66 35.50 25.00
C MET A 1 -66.06 34.74 23.76
N LYS A 2 -66.54 33.50 23.94
CA LYS A 2 -67.37 32.68 23.04
C LYS A 2 -66.70 31.91 21.91
N ASN A 3 -66.41 30.65 22.25
CA ASN A 3 -66.49 29.43 21.43
C ASN A 3 -67.66 29.46 20.42
N LEU A 4 -67.54 28.76 19.28
CA LEU A 4 -68.22 27.46 19.06
C LEU A 4 -67.89 26.92 17.66
N ASN A 5 -67.39 25.68 17.63
CA ASN A 5 -67.21 24.79 16.49
C ASN A 5 -68.60 24.30 15.98
N PRO A 6 -68.76 23.47 14.90
CA PRO A 6 -68.25 22.09 14.92
C PRO A 6 -67.80 21.49 13.57
N GLU A 7 -66.97 20.44 13.68
CA GLU A 7 -66.76 19.39 12.66
C GLU A 7 -68.07 18.66 12.29
N PRO A 8 -68.03 17.69 11.36
CA PRO A 8 -67.88 16.32 11.87
C PRO A 8 -67.05 15.36 10.98
N THR A 9 -66.31 14.45 11.65
CA THR A 9 -66.22 12.97 11.43
C THR A 9 -65.73 12.44 10.07
N GLU A 10 -64.89 11.40 9.94
CA GLU A 10 -64.77 10.08 10.61
C GLU A 10 -63.29 9.63 10.51
N ASP A 11 -62.57 9.13 11.52
CA ASP A 11 -62.72 7.95 12.40
C ASP A 11 -62.45 6.56 11.73
N ILE A 12 -61.16 6.12 11.79
CA ILE A 12 -60.63 4.86 12.39
C ILE A 12 -61.25 3.51 11.86
N PRO A 13 -60.48 2.41 11.58
CA PRO A 13 -59.71 1.73 12.63
C PRO A 13 -58.42 0.94 12.32
N LYS A 14 -57.59 0.91 13.37
CA LYS A 14 -56.64 -0.17 13.72
C LYS A 14 -57.41 -1.44 14.11
N GLN A 15 -56.96 -2.62 13.66
CA GLN A 15 -57.26 -3.93 14.26
C GLN A 15 -55.95 -4.73 14.26
N HIS A 16 -55.29 -4.96 15.41
CA HIS A 16 -55.42 -6.10 16.34
C HIS A 16 -55.14 -7.48 15.69
N THR A 17 -54.07 -8.12 16.18
CA THR A 17 -53.57 -9.52 15.97
C THR A 17 -54.58 -10.55 16.55
N PRO A 18 -54.44 -11.91 16.45
CA PRO A 18 -53.26 -12.77 16.17
C PRO A 18 -53.52 -14.02 15.28
N ILE A 19 -52.48 -14.59 14.63
CA ILE A 19 -52.54 -15.98 14.13
C ILE A 19 -51.22 -16.70 14.45
N THR A 20 -51.31 -17.53 15.50
CA THR A 20 -50.76 -18.88 15.64
C THR A 20 -49.42 -19.21 14.99
N GLN A 21 -48.40 -19.45 15.84
CA GLN A 21 -47.25 -20.29 15.48
C GLN A 21 -47.71 -21.73 15.21
N PRO A 22 -47.10 -22.40 14.22
CA PRO A 22 -46.56 -23.72 14.50
C PRO A 22 -45.05 -23.75 14.22
N LYS A 23 -44.34 -24.20 15.24
CA LYS A 23 -42.98 -24.72 15.30
C LYS A 23 -42.67 -25.66 14.12
N MET A 24 -41.57 -25.40 13.41
CA MET A 24 -40.74 -26.27 12.54
C MET A 24 -39.80 -25.30 11.79
N SER A 25 -38.48 -25.37 11.73
CA SER A 25 -37.48 -26.36 12.09
C SER A 25 -36.14 -25.59 12.16
N ASP A 26 -35.23 -26.07 12.99
CA ASP A 26 -33.80 -25.71 12.94
C ASP A 26 -33.21 -26.00 11.54
N LEU A 27 -32.12 -25.28 11.21
CA LEU A 27 -31.24 -25.44 10.03
C LEU A 27 -31.58 -24.60 8.78
N GLU A 28 -31.34 -23.29 8.84
CA GLU A 28 -30.83 -22.58 7.65
C GLU A 28 -29.31 -22.49 7.78
N ASP A 29 -28.68 -23.59 7.39
CA ASP A 29 -27.32 -23.65 6.85
C ASP A 29 -27.31 -22.81 5.57
N ASP A 30 -27.24 -21.48 5.70
CA ASP A 30 -26.87 -20.62 4.59
C ASP A 30 -25.36 -20.76 4.40
N GLY A 31 -25.01 -21.88 3.75
CA GLY A 31 -23.65 -22.28 3.44
C GLY A 31 -22.94 -21.15 2.70
N ILE A 32 -21.97 -20.54 3.38
CA ILE A 32 -21.08 -19.48 2.89
C ILE A 32 -20.26 -19.91 1.64
N LEU A 33 -20.42 -21.14 1.15
CA LEU A 33 -19.81 -21.65 -0.07
C LEU A 33 -20.87 -22.27 -1.00
N ASN A 34 -21.62 -21.41 -1.68
CA ASN A 34 -22.42 -21.77 -2.86
C ASN A 34 -21.49 -22.13 -4.04
N ILE A 35 -20.77 -23.25 -3.91
CA ILE A 35 -19.95 -23.83 -4.98
C ILE A 35 -20.77 -24.98 -5.58
N GLU A 36 -21.51 -24.67 -6.63
CA GLU A 36 -22.15 -25.67 -7.48
C GLU A 36 -21.05 -26.41 -8.27
N VAL A 37 -20.56 -27.52 -7.71
CA VAL A 37 -19.66 -28.43 -8.42
C VAL A 37 -20.50 -29.20 -9.45
N SER A 38 -20.58 -28.67 -10.67
CA SER A 38 -21.03 -29.46 -11.83
C SER A 38 -20.03 -30.61 -12.04
N ASP A 39 -20.51 -31.82 -11.82
CA ASP A 39 -19.80 -33.08 -11.96
C ASP A 39 -19.61 -33.40 -13.45
N ALA A 40 -18.57 -32.79 -14.05
CA ALA A 40 -17.83 -33.43 -15.11
C ALA A 40 -16.58 -34.02 -14.45
N GLU A 41 -16.50 -35.35 -14.39
CA GLU A 41 -15.47 -36.09 -13.66
C GLU A 41 -14.04 -35.66 -14.06
N ASP A 42 -13.46 -34.83 -13.19
CA ASP A 42 -12.03 -34.57 -13.06
C ASP A 42 -11.78 -34.84 -11.57
N THR A 43 -10.98 -35.86 -11.28
CA THR A 43 -10.84 -36.43 -9.94
C THR A 43 -10.37 -35.38 -8.94
N PRO A 44 -10.66 -35.52 -7.62
CA PRO A 44 -10.20 -34.56 -6.61
C PRO A 44 -8.68 -34.35 -6.58
N ALA A 45 -7.92 -35.31 -7.12
CA ALA A 45 -6.47 -35.21 -7.33
C ALA A 45 -6.10 -34.26 -8.48
N GLU A 46 -6.83 -34.31 -9.60
CA GLU A 46 -6.61 -33.48 -10.79
C GLU A 46 -7.03 -32.00 -10.55
N LYS A 47 -8.12 -31.77 -9.81
CA LYS A 47 -8.55 -30.42 -9.38
C LYS A 47 -7.55 -29.72 -8.45
N LYS A 48 -6.89 -30.48 -7.55
CA LYS A 48 -5.84 -29.94 -6.66
C LYS A 48 -4.52 -29.68 -7.40
N ALA A 49 -4.21 -30.49 -8.41
CA ALA A 49 -3.05 -30.30 -9.28
C ALA A 49 -3.18 -29.00 -10.10
N LYS A 50 -4.36 -28.70 -10.67
CA LYS A 50 -4.60 -27.46 -11.43
C LYS A 50 -4.56 -26.17 -10.59
N ARG A 51 -4.89 -26.22 -9.30
CA ARG A 51 -4.93 -25.02 -8.43
C ARG A 51 -3.56 -24.57 -7.94
N THR A 52 -2.56 -25.45 -7.96
CA THR A 52 -1.28 -25.23 -7.26
C THR A 52 -0.05 -25.63 -8.07
N GLY A 53 -0.23 -26.29 -9.23
CA GLY A 53 0.88 -26.79 -10.04
C GLY A 53 1.17 -25.89 -11.21
N GLN A 54 2.17 -25.02 -11.07
CA GLN A 54 2.97 -24.65 -12.24
C GLN A 54 3.66 -25.93 -12.71
N SER A 55 3.56 -26.27 -13.99
CA SER A 55 4.29 -27.43 -14.51
C SER A 55 5.80 -27.19 -14.38
N GLU A 56 6.58 -28.27 -14.21
CA GLU A 56 8.04 -28.16 -14.12
C GLU A 56 8.63 -27.43 -15.34
N ALA A 57 8.06 -27.62 -16.53
CA ALA A 57 8.47 -26.94 -17.75
C ALA A 57 8.25 -25.42 -17.68
N GLU A 58 7.12 -24.97 -17.13
CA GLU A 58 6.84 -23.55 -16.92
C GLU A 58 7.72 -22.95 -15.82
N PHE A 59 8.01 -23.71 -14.77
CA PHE A 59 8.96 -23.29 -13.72
C PHE A 59 10.37 -23.10 -14.29
N GLN A 60 10.85 -24.05 -15.11
CA GLN A 60 12.15 -23.94 -15.76
C GLN A 60 12.21 -22.78 -16.76
N ALA A 61 11.11 -22.49 -17.48
CA ALA A 61 11.02 -21.32 -18.34
C ALA A 61 11.12 -20.00 -17.55
N VAL A 62 10.39 -19.88 -16.43
CA VAL A 62 10.48 -18.71 -15.54
C VAL A 62 11.88 -18.59 -14.96
N ARG A 63 12.44 -19.70 -14.45
CA ARG A 63 13.79 -19.74 -13.87
C ARG A 63 14.87 -19.36 -14.88
N ALA A 64 14.76 -19.81 -16.13
CA ALA A 64 15.70 -19.46 -17.20
C ALA A 64 15.70 -17.95 -17.50
N THR A 65 14.55 -17.29 -17.34
CA THR A 65 14.39 -15.84 -17.55
C THR A 65 14.54 -15.01 -16.28
N TYR A 66 14.61 -15.65 -15.12
CA TYR A 66 14.62 -14.95 -13.84
C TYR A 66 15.98 -14.27 -13.63
N VAL A 67 15.94 -12.93 -13.58
CA VAL A 67 17.08 -12.11 -13.21
C VAL A 67 16.80 -11.50 -11.85
N THR A 68 17.64 -11.81 -10.87
CA THR A 68 17.56 -11.17 -9.56
C THR A 68 17.76 -9.66 -9.73
N LYS A 69 16.82 -8.86 -9.23
CA LYS A 69 16.98 -7.40 -9.22
C LYS A 69 18.11 -7.03 -8.26
N VAL A 70 19.25 -6.60 -8.81
CA VAL A 70 20.35 -6.05 -8.02
C VAL A 70 20.21 -4.54 -7.98
N GLN A 71 19.97 -3.98 -6.80
CA GLN A 71 19.98 -2.54 -6.57
C GLN A 71 21.41 -2.10 -6.30
N ASN A 72 22.00 -1.32 -7.22
CA ASN A 72 23.39 -0.85 -7.15
C ASN A 72 23.48 0.63 -6.70
N GLY A 73 22.49 1.12 -5.94
CA GLY A 73 22.47 2.51 -5.46
C GLY A 73 22.12 3.54 -6.54
N ASN A 74 21.32 3.14 -7.54
CA ASN A 74 20.92 4.02 -8.65
C ASN A 74 19.46 4.48 -8.55
N ILE A 75 18.79 4.24 -7.41
CA ILE A 75 17.39 4.67 -7.21
C ILE A 75 17.26 6.19 -7.39
N TYR A 76 18.26 6.98 -6.95
CA TYR A 76 18.27 8.44 -7.11
C TYR A 76 18.12 8.93 -8.56
N GLN A 77 18.53 8.12 -9.55
CA GLN A 77 18.42 8.47 -10.98
C GLN A 77 16.99 8.34 -11.52
N GLN A 78 16.17 7.53 -10.86
CA GLN A 78 14.80 7.25 -11.29
C GLN A 78 13.79 8.25 -10.69
N ILE A 79 14.20 8.96 -9.64
CA ILE A 79 13.38 9.94 -8.95
C ILE A 79 13.32 11.22 -9.78
N LYS A 80 12.09 11.67 -10.06
CA LYS A 80 11.84 12.92 -10.76
C LYS A 80 11.73 14.05 -9.75
N LEU A 81 12.71 14.94 -9.75
CA LEU A 81 12.67 16.19 -9.00
C LEU A 81 12.27 17.36 -9.93
N PRO A 82 11.50 18.35 -9.44
CA PRO A 82 10.97 18.46 -8.08
C PRO A 82 9.77 17.53 -7.83
N LEU A 83 9.56 17.14 -6.57
CA LEU A 83 8.38 16.37 -6.18
C LEU A 83 7.13 17.19 -6.46
N GLN A 84 6.14 16.56 -7.10
CA GLN A 84 4.89 17.24 -7.41
C GLN A 84 4.15 17.60 -6.11
N PRO A 85 3.43 18.73 -6.06
CA PRO A 85 2.57 19.07 -4.93
C PRO A 85 1.55 17.95 -4.71
N GLY A 86 1.58 17.30 -3.55
CA GLY A 86 0.76 16.12 -3.26
C GLY A 86 1.45 14.78 -3.53
N ALA A 87 2.79 14.76 -3.54
CA ALA A 87 3.57 13.53 -3.56
C ALA A 87 3.06 12.51 -2.54
N SER A 88 2.98 11.25 -2.95
CA SER A 88 2.52 10.18 -2.09
C SER A 88 3.58 9.84 -1.05
N LYS A 89 3.16 9.20 0.04
CA LYS A 89 4.09 8.67 1.04
C LYS A 89 5.12 7.70 0.42
N MET A 90 4.74 7.01 -0.65
CA MET A 90 5.65 6.11 -1.36
C MET A 90 6.76 6.88 -2.08
N ASP A 91 6.43 8.02 -2.71
CA ASP A 91 7.42 8.86 -3.39
C ASP A 91 8.44 9.44 -2.41
N ILE A 92 7.97 9.89 -1.24
CA ILE A 92 8.83 10.40 -0.16
C ILE A 92 9.75 9.29 0.36
N GLN A 93 9.22 8.08 0.54
CA GLN A 93 9.99 6.94 1.02
C GLN A 93 11.03 6.48 -0.01
N GLU A 94 10.69 6.45 -1.29
CA GLU A 94 11.63 6.12 -2.38
C GLU A 94 12.78 7.14 -2.42
N LEU A 95 12.47 8.42 -2.24
CA LEU A 95 13.46 9.48 -2.14
C LEU A 95 14.39 9.34 -0.94
N LEU A 96 13.84 9.01 0.23
CA LEU A 96 14.64 8.77 1.40
C LEU A 96 15.58 7.56 1.18
N HIS A 97 15.05 6.46 0.65
CA HIS A 97 15.83 5.27 0.35
C HIS A 97 16.95 5.54 -0.66
N ALA A 98 16.73 6.41 -1.65
CA ALA A 98 17.79 6.80 -2.57
C ALA A 98 18.98 7.48 -1.86
N VAL A 99 18.70 8.38 -0.91
CA VAL A 99 19.76 9.03 -0.10
C VAL A 99 20.47 8.01 0.79
N GLU A 100 19.72 7.10 1.42
CA GLU A 100 20.28 6.04 2.25
C GLU A 100 21.19 5.11 1.46
N GLU A 101 20.75 4.68 0.27
CA GLU A 101 21.56 3.86 -0.61
C GLU A 101 22.86 4.56 -0.98
N LEU A 102 22.82 5.82 -1.43
CA LEU A 102 24.04 6.58 -1.74
C LEU A 102 25.00 6.62 -0.54
N TYR A 103 24.49 6.79 0.68
CA TYR A 103 25.29 6.71 1.90
C TYR A 103 25.92 5.32 2.12
N PHE A 104 25.15 4.23 1.93
CA PHE A 104 25.67 2.87 2.09
C PHE A 104 26.68 2.47 1.01
N PHE A 105 26.49 2.94 -0.22
CA PHE A 105 27.44 2.77 -1.33
C PHE A 105 28.66 3.73 -1.24
N ARG A 106 28.77 4.52 -0.17
CA ARG A 106 29.84 5.50 0.07
C ARG A 106 29.97 6.60 -0.99
N ARG A 107 28.90 6.84 -1.75
CA ARG A 107 28.80 7.93 -2.73
C ARG A 107 28.33 9.19 -2.01
N TYR A 108 29.16 9.69 -1.10
CA TYR A 108 28.77 10.75 -0.18
C TYR A 108 28.57 12.10 -0.89
N GLU A 109 29.41 12.43 -1.87
CA GLU A 109 29.27 13.61 -2.72
C GLU A 109 27.90 13.64 -3.40
N GLU A 110 27.52 12.56 -4.08
CA GLU A 110 26.23 12.47 -4.76
C GLU A 110 25.05 12.52 -3.79
N ALA A 111 25.19 11.93 -2.59
CA ALA A 111 24.17 12.03 -1.54
C ALA A 111 23.99 13.47 -1.05
N ILE A 112 25.07 14.24 -0.93
CA ILE A 112 25.04 15.65 -0.51
C ILE A 112 24.33 16.49 -1.57
N ASP A 113 24.75 16.36 -2.83
CA ASP A 113 24.17 17.12 -3.94
C ASP A 113 22.68 16.82 -4.13
N PHE A 114 22.31 15.53 -4.08
CA PHE A 114 20.92 15.11 -4.20
C PHE A 114 20.07 15.65 -3.03
N THR A 115 20.57 15.54 -1.80
CA THR A 115 19.85 16.06 -0.62
C THR A 115 19.73 17.59 -0.67
N ALA A 116 20.78 18.29 -1.10
CA ALA A 116 20.75 19.73 -1.29
C ALA A 116 19.71 20.16 -2.33
N GLN A 117 19.62 19.44 -3.46
CA GLN A 117 18.61 19.69 -4.49
C GLN A 117 17.18 19.55 -3.95
N ILE A 118 16.95 18.57 -3.07
CA ILE A 118 15.64 18.32 -2.45
C ILE A 118 15.29 19.42 -1.44
N LEU A 119 16.24 19.79 -0.57
CA LEU A 119 16.02 20.74 0.51
C LEU A 119 15.97 22.21 0.03
N GLN A 120 16.63 22.54 -1.08
CA GLN A 120 16.66 23.89 -1.65
C GLN A 120 15.58 24.11 -2.71
N GLY A 121 15.03 23.03 -3.28
CA GLY A 121 14.01 23.09 -4.32
C GLY A 121 12.57 23.09 -3.79
N ASP A 122 11.62 23.17 -4.73
CA ASP A 122 10.19 23.14 -4.45
C ASP A 122 9.72 21.80 -3.84
N SER A 123 10.55 20.75 -3.94
CA SER A 123 10.34 19.45 -3.31
C SER A 123 10.21 19.54 -1.79
N LYS A 124 10.88 20.51 -1.14
CA LYS A 124 10.83 20.65 0.32
C LYS A 124 9.42 20.91 0.83
N ALA A 125 8.58 21.59 0.06
CA ALA A 125 7.20 21.87 0.45
C ALA A 125 6.30 20.62 0.43
N ALA A 126 6.71 19.56 -0.30
CA ALA A 126 5.99 18.29 -0.37
C ALA A 126 6.41 17.29 0.72
N LEU A 127 7.48 17.57 1.47
CA LEU A 127 8.02 16.69 2.51
C LEU A 127 7.40 16.99 3.87
N ASP A 128 7.15 15.94 4.65
CA ASP A 128 6.85 16.07 6.08
C ASP A 128 8.10 16.46 6.90
N SER A 129 7.87 17.00 8.09
CA SER A 129 8.93 17.49 8.99
C SER A 129 9.94 16.40 9.36
N ASP A 130 9.48 15.17 9.56
CA ASP A 130 10.34 14.05 9.96
C ASP A 130 11.28 13.65 8.81
N SER A 131 10.75 13.61 7.59
CA SER A 131 11.54 13.35 6.38
C SER A 131 12.60 14.42 6.15
N VAL A 132 12.27 15.70 6.36
CA VAL A 132 13.24 16.81 6.26
C VAL A 132 14.36 16.64 7.29
N GLN A 133 14.03 16.39 8.56
CA GLN A 133 15.04 16.19 9.61
C GLN A 133 15.96 15.00 9.32
N LEU A 134 15.40 13.93 8.75
CA LEU A 134 16.18 12.74 8.41
C LEU A 134 17.14 13.00 7.24
N LEU A 135 16.70 13.75 6.23
CA LEU A 135 17.54 14.20 5.12
C LEU A 135 18.70 15.08 5.60
N GLU A 136 18.43 16.07 6.46
CA GLU A 136 19.46 16.93 7.06
C GLU A 136 20.49 16.12 7.85
N LYS A 137 20.04 15.11 8.60
CA LYS A 137 20.92 14.20 9.33
C LYS A 137 21.82 13.39 8.40
N TYR A 138 21.28 12.86 7.30
CA TYR A 138 22.07 12.12 6.32
C TYR A 138 23.06 13.03 5.60
N GLU A 139 22.66 14.25 5.21
CA GLU A 139 23.54 15.24 4.60
C GLU A 139 24.74 15.56 5.52
N ALA A 140 24.50 15.83 6.81
CA ALA A 140 25.55 16.09 7.79
C ALA A 140 26.50 14.89 7.95
N LYS A 141 25.96 13.66 8.00
CA LYS A 141 26.78 12.44 8.06
C LYS A 141 27.61 12.25 6.80
N CYS A 142 27.05 12.49 5.63
CA CYS A 142 27.76 12.42 4.36
C CYS A 142 28.91 13.42 4.31
N LYS A 143 28.70 14.67 4.73
CA LYS A 143 29.76 15.71 4.80
C LYS A 143 30.92 15.26 5.68
N VAL A 144 30.63 14.80 6.90
CA VAL A 144 31.66 14.29 7.82
C VAL A 144 32.44 13.11 7.20
N LYS A 145 31.75 12.20 6.51
CA LYS A 145 32.39 11.06 5.85
C LYS A 145 33.20 11.47 4.62
N GLN A 146 32.71 12.41 3.82
CA GLN A 146 33.40 12.95 2.66
C GLN A 146 34.68 13.68 3.10
N ASP A 147 34.61 14.50 4.15
CA ASP A 147 35.77 15.20 4.70
C ASP A 147 36.83 14.22 5.23
N ALA A 148 36.38 13.16 5.90
CA ALA A 148 37.26 12.08 6.37
C ALA A 148 37.91 11.27 5.23
N LEU A 149 37.29 11.19 4.05
CA LEU A 149 37.90 10.59 2.86
C LEU A 149 38.90 11.55 2.17
N ASN A 150 38.60 12.86 2.21
CA ASN A 150 39.40 13.90 1.57
C ASN A 150 40.63 14.29 2.39
N THR A 151 40.68 13.97 3.69
CA THR A 151 41.88 14.18 4.51
C THR A 151 42.85 13.02 4.28
N PRO A 152 44.00 13.24 3.62
CA PRO A 152 44.98 12.19 3.46
C PRO A 152 45.51 11.82 4.84
N THR A 153 45.33 10.56 5.24
CA THR A 153 46.04 9.96 6.37
C THR A 153 47.54 10.07 6.09
N GLN A 154 48.16 11.11 6.65
CA GLN A 154 49.62 11.24 6.68
C GLN A 154 50.13 10.11 7.57
N VAL A 155 50.66 9.06 6.93
CA VAL A 155 51.44 7.99 7.57
C VAL A 155 52.89 8.42 7.73
#